data_AF-A0A8S3CUL2-F1
#
_entry.id   AF-A0A8S3CUL2-F1
#
_cell.length_a   1.000
_cell.length_b   1.000
_cell.length_c   1.000
_cell.angle_alpha   90.00
_cell.angle_beta   90.00
_cell.angle_gamma   90.00
#
_symmetry.space_group_name_H-M   'P 1'
#
loop_
_entity.id
_entity.type
_entity.pdbx_description
1 polymer ?
#
loop_
_entity_poly.entity_id
_entity_poly.type
_entity_poly.pdbx_seq_one_letter_code
_entity_poly.pdbx_strand_id
1 'polypeptide(L)'
;FEEEQQELQKSLSKDWCDKMDNEEAEEKKLHSFVLYLKQFPVHENKTTEELLGSIECCPKELVRRQKEISKGKLSKVYEAYASTIPRKSRTRQHPRTPCKYAKMSRRGFDGAIKAWRRKLHEFGAEKYVIFSSRLFILNQIE
;
A
#
# COMPACT_ATOMS: atom_id res chain seq x y z
N PHE A 1 6.54 39.15 -10.36
CA PHE A 1 7.87 38.52 -10.40
C PHE A 1 8.45 38.30 -9.01
N GLU A 2 8.64 39.32 -8.16
CA GLU A 2 9.06 39.10 -6.76
C GLU A 2 7.99 38.40 -5.91
N GLU A 3 6.71 38.71 -6.11
CA GLU A 3 5.59 38.01 -5.45
C GLU A 3 5.49 36.53 -5.86
N GLU A 4 5.71 36.20 -7.13
CA GLU A 4 5.75 34.81 -7.62
C GLU A 4 6.95 34.03 -7.07
N GLN A 5 8.10 34.69 -6.89
CA GLN A 5 9.28 34.07 -6.25
C GLN A 5 9.05 33.84 -4.75
N GLN A 6 8.30 34.73 -4.09
CA GLN A 6 7.92 34.61 -2.68
C GLN A 6 6.83 33.55 -2.47
N GLU A 7 5.93 33.38 -3.44
CA GLU A 7 4.90 32.33 -3.46
C GLU A 7 5.48 30.96 -3.83
N LEU A 8 6.48 30.92 -4.72
CA LEU A 8 7.28 29.72 -4.96
C LEU A 8 8.12 29.33 -3.73
N GLN A 9 8.78 30.27 -3.04
CA GLN A 9 9.47 29.99 -1.78
C GLN A 9 8.50 29.52 -0.67
N LYS A 10 7.30 30.10 -0.56
CA LYS A 10 6.24 29.60 0.35
C LYS A 10 5.67 28.24 -0.06
N SER A 11 5.59 27.94 -1.36
CA SER A 11 5.15 26.64 -1.86
C SER A 11 6.22 25.55 -1.70
N LEU A 12 7.50 25.92 -1.73
CA LEU A 12 8.65 25.04 -1.49
C LEU A 12 8.90 24.84 0.01
N SER A 13 8.57 25.84 0.85
CA SER A 13 8.63 25.74 2.32
C SER A 13 7.39 25.08 2.95
N LYS A 14 6.50 24.51 2.13
CA LYS A 14 5.33 23.73 2.52
C LYS A 14 5.64 22.23 2.46
N ASP A 15 6.02 21.53 3.51
CA ASP A 15 6.33 21.93 4.88
C ASP A 15 7.30 20.85 5.38
N TRP A 16 8.49 21.24 5.84
CA TRP A 16 9.39 20.29 6.50
C TRP A 16 8.83 19.88 7.87
N CYS A 17 7.96 20.73 8.47
CA CYS A 17 7.21 20.42 9.69
C CYS A 17 6.16 19.32 9.51
N ASP A 18 5.37 19.33 8.42
CA ASP A 18 4.39 18.25 8.13
C ASP A 18 5.06 16.88 7.92
N LYS A 19 6.33 16.86 7.50
CA LYS A 19 7.10 15.61 7.39
C LYS A 19 7.54 15.08 8.74
N MET A 20 7.78 15.94 9.73
CA MET A 20 8.13 15.54 11.10
C MET A 20 6.91 15.06 11.88
N ASP A 21 5.74 15.68 11.68
CA ASP A 21 4.46 15.17 12.20
C ASP A 21 4.04 13.87 11.50
N ASN A 22 4.38 13.71 10.22
CA ASN A 22 4.21 12.45 9.49
C ASN A 22 5.21 11.38 9.95
N GLU A 23 6.42 11.74 10.40
CA GLU A 23 7.37 10.80 11.00
C GLU A 23 6.91 10.35 12.39
N GLU A 24 6.48 11.25 13.27
CA GLU A 24 5.93 10.87 14.59
C GLU A 24 4.61 10.08 14.43
N ALA A 25 3.77 10.42 13.45
CA ALA A 25 2.57 9.65 13.13
C ALA A 25 2.90 8.28 12.51
N GLU A 26 3.96 8.17 11.71
CA GLU A 26 4.45 6.89 11.17
C GLU A 26 5.17 6.07 12.24
N GLU A 27 5.90 6.68 13.18
CA GLU A 27 6.46 6.05 14.37
C GLU A 27 5.36 5.58 15.32
N LYS A 28 4.32 6.38 15.55
CA LYS A 28 3.12 5.97 16.30
C LYS A 28 2.39 4.83 15.59
N LYS A 29 2.30 4.84 14.25
CA LYS A 29 1.77 3.71 13.46
C LYS A 29 2.67 2.49 13.58
N LEU A 30 3.98 2.65 13.57
CA LEU A 30 4.97 1.59 13.69
C LEU A 30 4.94 0.98 15.09
N HIS A 31 4.90 1.82 16.13
CA HIS A 31 4.74 1.44 17.52
C HIS A 31 3.40 0.72 17.75
N SER A 32 2.31 1.29 17.24
CA SER A 32 0.99 0.66 17.22
C SER A 32 1.04 -0.70 16.51
N PHE A 33 1.80 -0.81 15.42
CA PHE A 33 1.99 -2.08 14.69
C PHE A 33 2.82 -3.09 15.47
N VAL A 34 3.89 -2.67 16.16
CA VAL A 34 4.68 -3.54 17.04
C VAL A 34 3.84 -4.05 18.20
N LEU A 35 3.05 -3.18 18.84
CA LEU A 35 2.10 -3.58 19.88
C LEU A 35 1.06 -4.55 19.35
N TYR A 36 0.55 -4.33 18.12
CA TYR A 36 -0.34 -5.26 17.44
C TYR A 36 0.33 -6.61 17.19
N LEU A 37 1.60 -6.67 16.77
CA LEU A 37 2.31 -7.92 16.54
C LEU A 37 2.51 -8.72 17.83
N LYS A 38 2.74 -8.06 18.97
CA LYS A 38 2.89 -8.72 20.28
C LYS A 38 1.61 -9.43 20.76
N GLN A 39 0.45 -9.12 20.18
CA GLN A 39 -0.82 -9.82 20.49
C GLN A 39 -0.84 -11.26 19.96
N PHE A 40 0.03 -11.60 19.01
CA PHE A 40 0.09 -12.94 18.43
C PHE A 40 1.09 -13.82 19.22
N PRO A 41 0.69 -15.01 19.71
CA PRO A 41 1.57 -15.88 20.52
C PRO A 41 2.90 -16.24 19.84
N VAL A 42 2.95 -16.28 18.51
CA VAL A 42 4.17 -16.51 17.72
C VAL A 42 5.24 -15.42 17.88
N HIS A 43 4.89 -14.29 18.49
CA HIS A 43 5.77 -13.13 18.70
C HIS A 43 5.97 -12.81 20.19
N GLU A 44 5.45 -13.61 21.11
CA GLU A 44 5.54 -13.39 22.56
C GLU A 44 6.99 -13.31 23.05
N ASN A 45 7.87 -14.17 22.52
CA ASN A 45 9.27 -14.23 22.89
C ASN A 45 10.18 -13.28 22.08
N LYS A 46 9.62 -12.52 21.12
CA LYS A 46 10.43 -11.61 20.30
C LYS A 46 10.58 -10.27 20.99
N THR A 47 11.82 -9.81 21.06
CA THR A 47 12.14 -8.46 21.50
C THR A 47 11.54 -7.43 20.56
N THR A 48 11.35 -6.20 21.07
CA THR A 48 10.89 -5.07 20.26
C THR A 48 11.85 -4.82 19.08
N GLU A 49 13.16 -4.96 19.30
CA GLU A 49 14.22 -4.82 18.29
C GLU A 49 14.04 -5.81 17.12
N GLU A 50 13.79 -7.09 17.44
CA GLU A 50 13.57 -8.14 16.44
C GLU A 50 12.29 -7.91 15.64
N LEU A 51 11.23 -7.42 16.29
CA LEU A 51 9.99 -7.05 15.61
C LEU A 51 10.22 -5.85 14.68
N LEU A 52 10.98 -4.85 15.10
CA LEU A 52 11.35 -3.71 14.25
C LEU A 52 12.19 -4.16 13.04
N GLY A 53 13.11 -5.09 13.24
CA GLY A 53 13.92 -5.69 12.17
C GLY A 53 13.09 -6.39 11.10
N SER A 54 11.91 -6.90 11.47
CA SER A 54 10.94 -7.56 10.59
C SER A 54 10.02 -6.61 9.82
N ILE A 55 10.25 -5.30 9.93
CA ILE A 55 9.45 -4.26 9.29
C ILE A 55 10.28 -3.53 8.21
N GLU A 56 9.61 -3.19 7.12
CA GLU A 56 10.10 -2.25 6.12
C GLU A 56 9.96 -0.82 6.65
N CYS A 57 11.10 -0.17 6.87
CA CYS A 57 11.18 1.21 7.36
C CYS A 57 11.72 2.19 6.31
N CYS A 58 12.25 1.71 5.16
CA CYS A 58 12.84 2.60 4.17
C CYS A 58 11.76 3.51 3.53
N PRO A 59 11.84 4.85 3.69
CA PRO A 59 10.81 5.75 3.18
C PRO A 59 10.62 5.65 1.67
N LYS A 60 11.72 5.47 0.91
CA LYS A 60 11.69 5.32 -0.55
C LYS A 60 10.87 4.10 -0.98
N GLU A 61 11.06 2.96 -0.30
CA GLU A 61 10.28 1.75 -0.58
C GLU A 61 8.83 1.91 -0.14
N LEU A 62 8.56 2.50 1.02
CA LEU A 62 7.19 2.73 1.50
C LEU A 62 6.38 3.63 0.56
N VAL A 63 6.96 4.71 0.04
CA VAL A 63 6.33 5.60 -0.94
C VAL A 63 6.02 4.84 -2.24
N ARG A 64 6.99 4.08 -2.75
CA ARG A 64 6.80 3.26 -3.96
C ARG A 64 5.69 2.21 -3.78
N ARG A 65 5.72 1.49 -2.66
CA ARG A 65 4.72 0.47 -2.29
C ARG A 65 3.33 1.09 -2.15
N GLN A 66 3.23 2.25 -1.50
CA GLN A 66 1.98 3.00 -1.37
C GLN A 66 1.43 3.42 -2.73
N LYS A 67 2.28 3.91 -3.66
CA LYS A 67 1.88 4.25 -5.02
C LYS A 67 1.26 3.05 -5.76
N GLU A 68 1.87 1.87 -5.66
CA GLU A 68 1.34 0.65 -6.29
C GLU A 68 0.02 0.17 -5.66
N ILE A 69 -0.14 0.32 -4.34
CA ILE A 69 -1.41 0.04 -3.66
C ILE A 69 -2.50 1.03 -4.13
N SER A 70 -2.18 2.32 -4.17
CA SER A 70 -3.12 3.37 -4.58
C SER A 70 -3.62 3.14 -6.01
N LYS A 71 -2.74 2.80 -6.96
CA LYS A 71 -3.14 2.42 -8.32
C LYS A 71 -4.18 1.30 -8.35
N GLY A 72 -4.03 0.28 -7.50
CA GLY A 72 -5.01 -0.81 -7.41
C GLY A 72 -6.34 -0.35 -6.82
N LYS A 73 -6.31 0.49 -5.79
CA LYS A 73 -7.54 0.99 -5.12
C LYS A 73 -8.31 2.02 -5.93
N LEU A 74 -7.64 2.77 -6.79
CA LEU A 74 -8.27 3.71 -7.73
C LEU A 74 -8.98 2.99 -8.90
N SER A 75 -8.80 1.68 -9.05
CA SER A 75 -9.46 0.94 -10.11
C SER A 75 -10.95 0.73 -9.82
N LYS A 76 -11.79 0.85 -10.86
CA LYS A 76 -13.24 0.57 -10.79
C LYS A 76 -13.53 -0.86 -10.29
N VAL A 77 -12.64 -1.80 -10.57
CA VAL A 77 -12.72 -3.20 -10.11
C VAL A 77 -12.62 -3.28 -8.59
N TYR A 78 -11.70 -2.51 -7.99
CA TYR A 78 -11.59 -2.44 -6.53
C TYR A 78 -12.81 -1.78 -5.89
N GLU A 79 -13.32 -0.70 -6.50
CA GLU A 79 -14.55 -0.02 -6.07
C GLU A 79 -15.74 -0.99 -6.05
N ALA A 80 -15.97 -1.72 -7.15
CA ALA A 80 -17.03 -2.72 -7.25
C ALA A 80 -16.86 -3.87 -6.25
N TYR A 81 -15.63 -4.34 -6.06
CA TYR A 81 -15.33 -5.34 -5.03
C TYR A 81 -15.63 -4.82 -3.62
N ALA A 82 -15.23 -3.58 -3.31
CA ALA A 82 -15.40 -3.00 -1.99
C ALA A 82 -16.86 -2.72 -1.64
N SER A 83 -17.69 -2.37 -2.64
CA SER A 83 -19.14 -2.19 -2.48
C SER A 83 -19.88 -3.51 -2.36
N THR A 84 -19.48 -4.53 -3.13
CA THR A 84 -20.13 -5.86 -3.11
C THR A 84 -19.77 -6.64 -1.84
N ILE A 85 -18.52 -6.55 -1.38
CA ILE A 85 -18.01 -7.33 -0.24
C ILE A 85 -17.46 -6.37 0.83
N PRO A 86 -18.29 -6.00 1.83
CA PRO A 86 -17.89 -5.15 2.94
C PRO A 86 -16.69 -5.71 3.70
N ARG A 87 -15.87 -4.83 4.29
CA ARG A 87 -14.61 -5.24 4.95
C ARG A 87 -14.81 -6.31 6.04
N LYS A 88 -15.92 -6.26 6.78
CA LYS A 88 -16.22 -7.19 7.89
C LYS A 88 -16.60 -8.59 7.41
N SER A 89 -17.14 -8.75 6.19
CA SER A 89 -17.51 -10.06 5.62
C SER A 89 -16.38 -10.73 4.83
N ARG A 90 -15.20 -10.09 4.74
CA ARG A 90 -14.06 -10.62 3.97
C ARG A 90 -13.37 -11.78 4.68
N THR A 91 -13.64 -12.99 4.20
CA THR A 91 -12.90 -14.22 4.52
C THR A 91 -11.49 -14.27 3.92
N ARG A 92 -10.75 -15.36 4.18
CA ARG A 92 -9.39 -15.63 3.66
C ARG A 92 -9.35 -15.75 2.13
N GLN A 93 -10.45 -16.15 1.51
CA GLN A 93 -10.56 -16.35 0.07
C GLN A 93 -10.64 -15.02 -0.69
N HIS A 94 -10.96 -13.92 -0.03
CA HIS A 94 -11.08 -12.61 -0.67
C HIS A 94 -9.71 -11.92 -0.90
N PRO A 95 -9.58 -11.06 -1.90
CA PRO A 95 -8.36 -10.29 -2.13
C PRO A 95 -8.08 -9.33 -0.97
N ARG A 96 -6.86 -9.41 -0.42
CA ARG A 96 -6.36 -8.52 0.63
C ARG A 96 -5.23 -7.65 0.09
N THR A 97 -5.29 -6.36 0.41
CA THR A 97 -4.24 -5.41 0.05
C THR A 97 -2.92 -5.81 0.73
N PRO A 98 -1.81 -5.93 -0.03
CA PRO A 98 -0.49 -6.22 0.54
C PRO A 98 -0.08 -5.18 1.59
N CYS A 99 0.56 -5.62 2.67
CA CYS A 99 1.06 -4.73 3.72
C CYS A 99 2.34 -4.04 3.24
N LYS A 100 2.35 -2.70 3.14
CA LYS A 100 3.54 -1.94 2.71
C LYS A 100 4.70 -2.02 3.70
N TYR A 101 4.42 -2.24 5.00
CA TYR A 101 5.42 -2.34 6.06
C TYR A 101 5.99 -3.76 6.23
N ALA A 102 5.45 -4.77 5.55
CA ALA A 102 5.99 -6.13 5.70
C ALA A 102 7.40 -6.22 5.06
N LYS A 103 8.39 -6.73 5.80
CA LYS A 103 9.73 -6.97 5.27
C LYS A 103 9.67 -8.05 4.21
N MET A 104 10.01 -7.68 2.98
CA MET A 104 10.08 -8.62 1.85
C MET A 104 10.98 -8.05 0.76
N SER A 105 11.47 -8.92 -0.11
CA SER A 105 12.24 -8.49 -1.27
C SER A 105 11.37 -7.65 -2.21
N ARG A 106 12.03 -6.82 -3.03
CA ARG A 106 11.38 -6.02 -4.08
C ARG A 106 10.46 -6.87 -4.97
N ARG A 107 10.98 -8.01 -5.45
CA ARG A 107 10.23 -8.95 -6.30
C ARG A 107 9.09 -9.63 -5.54
N GLY A 108 9.27 -9.89 -4.24
CA GLY A 108 8.21 -10.41 -3.37
C GLY A 108 7.01 -9.45 -3.28
N PHE A 109 7.28 -8.16 -3.06
CA PHE A 109 6.22 -7.15 -3.01
C PHE A 109 5.52 -6.99 -4.36
N ASP A 110 6.29 -6.87 -5.45
CA ASP A 110 5.73 -6.71 -6.79
C ASP A 110 4.87 -7.93 -7.19
N GLY A 111 5.31 -9.15 -6.81
CA GLY A 111 4.52 -10.38 -6.96
C GLY A 111 3.23 -10.37 -6.15
N ALA A 112 3.26 -9.90 -4.90
CA ALA A 112 2.07 -9.76 -4.07
C ALA A 112 1.06 -8.76 -4.65
N ILE A 113 1.53 -7.62 -5.19
CA ILE A 113 0.68 -6.65 -5.90
C ILE A 113 0.04 -7.28 -7.13
N LYS A 114 0.82 -8.00 -7.95
CA LYS A 114 0.31 -8.67 -9.16
C LYS A 114 -0.77 -9.70 -8.81
N ALA A 115 -0.52 -10.54 -7.80
CA ALA A 115 -1.48 -11.54 -7.34
C ALA A 115 -2.75 -10.88 -6.78
N TRP A 116 -2.61 -9.82 -5.98
CA TRP A 116 -3.73 -9.08 -5.42
C TRP A 116 -4.60 -8.45 -6.52
N ARG A 117 -4.00 -7.78 -7.52
CA ARG A 117 -4.75 -7.19 -8.64
C ARG A 117 -5.46 -8.24 -9.47
N ARG A 118 -4.80 -9.35 -9.82
CA ARG A 118 -5.45 -10.47 -10.53
C ARG A 118 -6.68 -10.98 -9.77
N LYS A 119 -6.52 -11.18 -8.46
CA LYS A 119 -7.60 -11.66 -7.60
C LYS A 119 -8.73 -10.65 -7.46
N LEU A 120 -8.47 -9.35 -7.51
CA LEU A 120 -9.55 -8.35 -7.57
C LEU A 120 -10.44 -8.53 -8.79
N HIS A 121 -9.87 -8.85 -9.95
CA HIS A 121 -10.65 -9.13 -11.14
C HIS A 121 -11.51 -10.39 -10.97
N GLU A 122 -11.02 -11.44 -10.31
CA GLU A 122 -11.84 -12.65 -10.05
C GLU A 122 -13.13 -12.33 -9.26
N PHE A 123 -13.11 -11.35 -8.35
CA PHE A 123 -14.28 -10.98 -7.53
C PHE A 123 -15.08 -9.77 -8.07
N GLY A 124 -14.46 -8.90 -8.86
CA GLY A 124 -15.11 -7.74 -9.48
C GLY A 124 -15.61 -7.98 -10.91
N ALA A 125 -15.22 -9.09 -11.55
CA ALA A 125 -15.52 -9.38 -12.96
C ALA A 125 -16.94 -9.88 -13.23
N GLU A 126 -17.77 -10.21 -12.23
CA GLU A 126 -19.18 -10.51 -12.50
C GLU A 126 -19.93 -9.31 -13.12
N LYS A 127 -19.36 -8.10 -13.08
CA LYS A 127 -19.89 -6.90 -13.78
C LYS A 127 -18.98 -6.33 -14.89
N TYR A 128 -17.84 -6.95 -15.17
CA TYR A 128 -16.93 -6.54 -16.25
C TYR A 128 -16.55 -7.75 -17.10
N VAL A 129 -17.51 -8.20 -17.89
CA VAL A 129 -17.41 -9.39 -18.76
C VAL A 129 -16.42 -9.20 -19.93
N ILE A 130 -15.90 -8.00 -20.21
CA ILE A 130 -15.16 -7.76 -21.46
C ILE A 130 -13.95 -6.86 -21.20
N PHE A 131 -12.77 -7.44 -20.93
CA PHE A 131 -11.43 -6.95 -21.35
C PHE A 131 -10.24 -7.74 -20.76
N SER A 132 -10.36 -9.06 -20.55
CA SER A 132 -9.21 -9.88 -20.12
C SER A 132 -8.97 -11.09 -21.01
N SER A 133 -9.11 -10.91 -22.33
CA SER A 133 -8.42 -11.77 -23.28
C SER A 133 -6.98 -11.26 -23.39
N ARG A 134 -6.07 -11.87 -22.62
CA ARG A 134 -4.67 -12.26 -22.92
C ARG A 134 -3.90 -11.61 -24.11
N LEU A 135 -4.12 -10.34 -24.49
CA LEU A 135 -3.54 -9.78 -25.73
C LEU A 135 -3.14 -8.29 -25.74
N PHE A 136 -3.27 -7.51 -24.65
CA PHE A 136 -3.04 -6.04 -24.75
C PHE A 136 -1.90 -5.43 -23.91
N ILE A 137 -0.99 -6.21 -23.31
CA ILE A 137 0.24 -5.64 -22.67
C ILE A 137 1.49 -6.31 -23.25
N LEU A 138 1.56 -6.36 -24.58
CA LEU A 138 2.82 -6.48 -25.34
C LEU A 138 2.72 -5.62 -26.60
N ASN A 139 2.24 -4.38 -26.48
CA ASN A 139 2.35 -3.36 -27.53
C ASN A 139 1.99 -1.97 -27.00
N GLN A 140 2.91 -1.35 -26.25
CA GLN A 140 3.08 0.11 -26.17
C GLN A 140 4.51 0.42 -25.70
N ILE A 141 5.47 0.02 -26.53
CA ILE A 141 6.75 0.71 -26.70
C ILE A 141 6.88 0.86 -28.23
N GLU A 142 6.33 1.95 -28.75
CA GLU A 142 7.00 2.71 -29.81
C GLU A 142 7.70 3.87 -29.12
#